data_AF-A0A0A6F3R7-F1
#
_entry.id   AF-A0A0A6F3R7-F1
#
_cell.length_a   1.000
_cell.length_b   1.000
_cell.length_c   1.000
_cell.angle_alpha   90.00
_cell.angle_beta   90.00
_cell.angle_gamma   90.00
#
_symmetry.space_group_name_H-M   'P 1'
#
loop_
_entity.id
_entity.type
_entity.pdbx_description
1 polymer ?
#
loop_
_entity_poly.entity_id
_entity_poly.type
_entity_poly.pdbx_seq_one_letter_code
_entity_poly.pdbx_strand_id
1 'polypeptide(L)'
;MTKPRRTAAQSRDVVYDALLRAARAGARCPTNLALAALLGVRSSSIPQKALVDLIAAGKIVVTTTPFSREILIPELGATIRASKAPDGSKRETDRAEAIARAERREPLPPVLDRTPCFRCGIRADLGCDHQPASAPHIIDLEFAA
;
A
#
# COMPACT_ATOMS: atom_id res chain seq x y z
N MET A 1 -8.68 19.61 -9.72
CA MET A 1 -7.97 19.75 -11.00
C MET A 1 -7.31 18.41 -11.35
N THR A 2 -7.84 17.71 -12.35
CA THR A 2 -7.29 16.44 -12.85
C THR A 2 -6.06 16.72 -13.70
N LYS A 3 -4.88 16.19 -13.33
CA LYS A 3 -3.68 16.28 -14.16
C LYS A 3 -3.96 15.67 -15.55
N PRO A 4 -3.46 16.27 -16.63
CA PRO A 4 -3.63 15.69 -17.97
C PRO A 4 -2.99 14.30 -18.02
N ARG A 5 -3.73 13.34 -18.60
CA ARG A 5 -3.29 11.95 -18.71
C ARG A 5 -2.18 11.88 -19.78
N ARG A 6 -0.99 11.42 -19.38
CA ARG A 6 0.12 11.18 -20.32
C ARG A 6 -0.28 10.19 -21.40
N THR A 7 0.26 10.35 -22.61
CA THR A 7 0.13 9.34 -23.66
C THR A 7 0.98 8.09 -23.35
N ALA A 8 0.74 7.00 -24.07
CA ALA A 8 1.55 5.79 -23.93
C ALA A 8 3.03 6.06 -24.25
N ALA A 9 3.31 6.79 -25.33
CA ALA A 9 4.67 7.18 -25.72
C ALA A 9 5.38 7.97 -24.61
N GLN A 10 4.75 9.03 -24.10
CA GLN A 10 5.29 9.84 -22.99
C GLN A 10 5.55 9.01 -21.73
N SER A 11 4.69 8.02 -21.46
CA SER A 11 4.87 7.14 -20.30
C SER A 11 6.09 6.24 -20.46
N ARG A 12 6.35 5.73 -21.67
CA ARG A 12 7.55 4.95 -21.97
C ARG A 12 8.82 5.77 -21.81
N ASP A 13 8.83 7.00 -22.33
CA ASP A 13 10.02 7.86 -22.30
C ASP A 13 10.40 8.19 -20.84
N VAL A 14 9.42 8.54 -20.01
CA VAL A 14 9.63 8.79 -18.58
C VAL A 14 10.16 7.57 -17.85
N VAL A 15 9.63 6.38 -18.16
CA VAL A 15 10.10 5.12 -17.57
C VAL A 15 11.54 4.84 -18.01
N TYR A 16 11.85 4.97 -19.30
CA TYR A 16 13.20 4.75 -19.82
C TYR A 16 14.22 5.71 -19.20
N ASP A 17 13.90 7.00 -19.12
CA ASP A 17 14.75 8.01 -18.48
C ASP A 17 14.99 7.74 -16.99
N ALA A 18 13.98 7.20 -16.28
CA ALA A 18 14.14 6.78 -14.89
C ALA A 18 15.13 5.61 -14.78
N LEU A 19 15.07 4.63 -15.68
CA LEU A 19 15.99 3.49 -15.71
C LEU A 19 17.41 3.93 -16.08
N LEU A 20 17.57 4.81 -17.07
CA LEU A 20 18.87 5.36 -17.45
C LEU A 20 19.52 6.12 -16.29
N ARG A 21 18.76 6.95 -15.57
CA ARG A 21 19.27 7.66 -14.38
C ARG A 21 19.68 6.69 -13.29
N ALA A 22 18.88 5.66 -13.03
CA ALA A 22 19.22 4.64 -12.04
C ALA A 22 20.51 3.90 -12.42
N ALA A 23 20.65 3.50 -13.70
CA ALA A 23 21.84 2.80 -14.19
C ALA A 23 23.11 3.66 -14.11
N ARG A 24 23.04 4.93 -14.56
CA ARG A 24 24.16 5.87 -14.49
C ARG A 24 24.60 6.17 -13.06
N ALA A 25 23.66 6.21 -12.12
CA ALA A 25 23.95 6.43 -10.72
C ALA A 25 24.42 5.15 -9.97
N GLY A 26 24.47 3.99 -10.63
CA GLY A 26 24.67 2.71 -9.95
C GLY A 26 23.59 2.41 -8.90
N ALA A 27 22.42 3.04 -9.03
CA ALA A 27 21.34 2.95 -8.07
C ALA A 27 20.51 1.69 -8.28
N ARG A 28 19.63 1.43 -7.30
CA ARG A 28 18.71 0.28 -7.35
C ARG A 28 17.72 0.42 -8.50
N CYS A 29 17.29 -0.72 -9.00
CA CYS A 29 16.19 -0.75 -9.95
C CYS A 29 14.91 -0.21 -9.28
N PRO A 30 14.23 0.82 -9.85
CA PRO A 30 13.02 1.40 -9.26
C PRO A 30 11.90 0.35 -9.14
N THR A 31 10.91 0.50 -8.28
CA THR A 31 9.76 -0.43 -8.25
C THR A 31 8.66 0.00 -9.21
N ASN A 32 7.71 -0.89 -9.55
CA ASN A 32 6.54 -0.48 -10.35
C ASN A 32 5.73 0.63 -9.66
N LEU A 33 5.68 0.63 -8.33
CA LEU A 33 5.06 1.70 -7.55
C LEU A 33 5.83 3.03 -7.66
N ALA A 34 7.16 2.99 -7.59
CA ALA A 34 7.99 4.19 -7.78
C ALA A 34 7.84 4.75 -9.21
N LEU A 35 7.79 3.88 -10.22
CA LEU A 35 7.53 4.28 -11.60
C LEU A 35 6.11 4.86 -11.76
N ALA A 36 5.10 4.29 -11.09
CA ALA A 36 3.75 4.83 -11.09
C ALA A 36 3.69 6.25 -10.47
N ALA A 37 4.42 6.47 -9.37
CA ALA A 37 4.55 7.78 -8.74
C ALA A 37 5.19 8.81 -9.69
N LEU A 38 6.25 8.45 -10.41
CA LEU A 38 6.89 9.31 -11.43
C LEU A 38 5.92 9.68 -12.58
N LEU A 39 5.09 8.72 -12.98
CA LEU A 39 4.07 8.94 -14.00
C LEU A 39 2.88 9.76 -13.49
N GLY A 40 2.72 9.89 -12.17
CA GLY A 40 1.58 10.56 -11.53
C GLY A 40 0.30 9.72 -11.54
N VAL A 41 0.43 8.39 -11.56
CA VAL A 41 -0.68 7.44 -11.64
C VAL A 41 -0.70 6.53 -10.42
N ARG A 42 -1.90 6.09 -10.01
CA ARG A 42 -2.05 5.13 -8.89
C ARG A 42 -1.86 3.68 -9.32
N SER A 43 -2.12 3.37 -10.58
CA SER A 43 -2.03 2.00 -11.10
C SER A 43 -0.60 1.61 -11.47
N SER A 44 -0.17 0.45 -11.01
CA SER A 44 1.08 -0.21 -11.41
C SER A 44 1.02 -0.82 -12.82
N SER A 45 -0.16 -0.96 -13.42
CA SER A 45 -0.31 -1.56 -14.75
C SER A 45 0.24 -0.68 -15.89
N ILE A 46 0.22 0.64 -15.72
CA ILE A 46 0.72 1.59 -16.72
C ILE A 46 2.25 1.49 -16.86
N PRO A 47 3.06 1.60 -15.80
CA PRO A 47 4.50 1.41 -15.92
C PRO A 47 4.88 -0.01 -16.34
N GLN A 48 4.11 -1.03 -15.95
CA GLN A 48 4.33 -2.40 -16.42
C GLN A 48 4.16 -2.51 -17.94
N LYS A 49 3.11 -1.92 -18.51
CA LYS A 49 2.93 -1.88 -19.96
C LYS A 49 4.08 -1.15 -20.65
N ALA A 50 4.51 -0.02 -20.10
CA ALA A 50 5.66 0.72 -20.64
C ALA A 50 6.95 -0.12 -20.64
N LEU A 51 7.20 -0.91 -19.58
CA LEU A 51 8.34 -1.85 -19.55
C LEU A 51 8.22 -2.93 -20.62
N VAL A 52 7.04 -3.51 -20.82
CA VAL A 52 6.79 -4.49 -21.90
C VAL A 52 7.10 -3.88 -23.27
N ASP A 53 6.62 -2.66 -23.52
CA ASP A 53 6.88 -1.96 -24.79
C ASP A 53 8.38 -1.66 -25.00
N LEU A 54 9.12 -1.36 -23.93
CA LEU A 54 10.58 -1.14 -23.98
C LEU A 54 11.36 -2.43 -24.24
N ILE A 55 10.90 -3.55 -23.68
CA ILE A 55 11.45 -4.89 -23.96
C ILE A 55 11.20 -5.26 -25.42
N ALA A 56 9.97 -5.09 -25.89
CA ALA A 56 9.61 -5.36 -27.29
C ALA A 56 10.41 -4.50 -28.27
N ALA A 57 10.75 -3.27 -27.88
CA ALA A 57 11.62 -2.38 -28.65
C ALA A 57 13.12 -2.67 -28.51
N GLY A 58 13.53 -3.68 -27.74
CA GLY A 58 14.93 -4.03 -27.50
C GLY A 58 15.73 -3.01 -26.69
N LYS A 59 15.08 -2.01 -26.09
CA LYS A 59 15.75 -0.96 -25.31
C LYS A 59 16.22 -1.43 -23.95
N ILE A 60 15.57 -2.45 -23.41
CA ILE A 60 15.93 -3.07 -22.13
C ILE A 60 15.73 -4.58 -22.22
N VAL A 61 16.46 -5.32 -21.38
CA VAL A 61 16.21 -6.74 -21.13
C VAL A 61 15.88 -6.89 -19.65
N VAL A 62 14.78 -7.57 -19.35
CA VAL A 62 14.33 -7.79 -17.97
C VAL A 62 14.46 -9.26 -17.63
N THR A 63 15.17 -9.55 -16.54
CA THR A 63 15.26 -10.88 -15.96
C THR A 63 14.56 -10.85 -14.61
N THR A 64 13.50 -11.64 -14.45
CA THR A 64 12.75 -11.75 -13.20
C THR A 64 13.08 -13.05 -12.50
N THR A 65 13.52 -12.96 -11.25
CA THR A 65 13.53 -14.08 -10.31
C THR A 65 12.32 -13.95 -9.36
N PRO A 66 11.93 -15.00 -8.61
CA PRO A 66 10.86 -14.90 -7.62
C PRO A 66 11.08 -13.82 -6.55
N PHE A 67 12.34 -13.38 -6.37
CA PHE A 67 12.72 -12.47 -5.29
C PHE A 67 13.28 -11.12 -5.76
N SER A 68 13.54 -10.95 -7.06
CA SER A 68 14.12 -9.73 -7.60
C SER A 68 13.83 -9.55 -9.09
N ARG A 69 13.86 -8.29 -9.54
CA ARG A 69 13.96 -7.96 -10.96
C ARG A 69 15.35 -7.41 -11.25
N GLU A 70 15.94 -7.85 -12.34
CA GLU A 70 17.16 -7.30 -12.91
C GLU A 70 16.81 -6.71 -14.28
N ILE A 71 17.32 -5.52 -14.58
CA ILE A 71 17.12 -4.86 -15.87
C ILE A 71 18.48 -4.51 -16.44
N LEU A 72 18.82 -5.12 -17.58
CA LEU A 72 19.96 -4.75 -18.40
C LEU A 72 19.53 -3.65 -19.37
N ILE A 73 20.33 -2.59 -19.47
CA ILE A 73 20.20 -1.53 -20.47
C ILE A 73 21.34 -1.70 -21.47
N PRO A 74 21.10 -2.33 -22.64
CA PRO A 74 22.14 -2.67 -23.61
C PRO A 74 22.98 -1.47 -24.04
N GLU A 75 22.33 -0.32 -24.26
CA GLU A 75 22.99 0.93 -24.67
C GLU A 75 24.08 1.39 -23.69
N LEU A 76 23.92 1.09 -22.39
CA LEU A 76 24.88 1.48 -21.35
C LEU A 76 25.79 0.32 -20.92
N GLY A 77 25.54 -0.91 -21.39
CA GLY A 77 26.19 -2.12 -20.88
C GLY A 77 25.99 -2.32 -19.36
N ALA A 78 24.95 -1.73 -18.78
CA ALA A 78 24.76 -1.65 -17.33
C ALA A 78 23.51 -2.42 -16.88
N THR A 79 23.64 -3.11 -15.74
CA THR A 79 22.53 -3.86 -15.13
C THR A 79 22.14 -3.22 -13.80
N ILE A 80 20.87 -2.82 -13.68
CA ILE A 80 20.28 -2.38 -12.43
C ILE A 80 19.50 -3.52 -11.78
N ARG A 81 19.80 -3.80 -10.52
CA ARG A 81 19.19 -4.90 -9.77
C ARG A 81 18.25 -4.35 -8.71
N ALA A 82 17.14 -5.05 -8.49
CA ALA A 82 16.33 -4.84 -7.30
C ALA A 82 17.04 -5.51 -6.12
N SER A 83 17.85 -4.74 -5.39
CA SER A 83 18.25 -5.13 -4.05
C SER A 83 17.10 -4.82 -3.10
N LYS A 84 16.66 -5.81 -2.30
CA LYS A 84 15.90 -5.51 -1.07
C LYS A 84 16.71 -4.48 -0.29
N ALA A 85 16.07 -3.44 0.24
CA ALA A 85 16.73 -2.57 1.21
C ALA A 85 17.42 -3.47 2.25
N PRO A 86 18.75 -3.41 2.44
CA PRO A 86 19.42 -4.17 3.48
C PRO A 86 18.85 -3.77 4.84
N ASP A 87 18.34 -2.55 4.94
CA ASP A 87 17.83 -2.02 6.18
C ASP A 87 16.34 -2.31 6.30
N GLY A 88 16.04 -3.29 7.16
CA GLY A 88 14.74 -3.46 7.78
C GLY A 88 14.27 -2.22 8.55
N SER A 89 15.08 -1.17 8.65
CA SER A 89 14.78 0.11 9.29
C SER A 89 13.46 0.71 8.81
N LYS A 90 13.15 0.68 7.50
CA LYS A 90 11.88 1.21 7.01
C LYS A 90 10.67 0.39 7.50
N ARG A 91 10.82 -0.94 7.57
CA ARG A 91 9.76 -1.80 8.12
C ARG A 91 9.60 -1.59 9.62
N GLU A 92 10.70 -1.37 10.33
CA GLU A 92 10.71 -1.08 11.75
C GLU A 92 10.09 0.28 12.06
N THR A 93 10.40 1.31 11.27
CA THR A 93 9.73 2.62 11.39
C THR A 93 8.25 2.53 11.05
N ASP A 94 7.87 1.85 9.96
CA ASP A 94 6.47 1.67 9.58
C ASP A 94 5.70 0.89 10.67
N ARG A 95 6.33 -0.11 11.30
CA ARG A 95 5.76 -0.88 12.42
C ARG A 95 5.64 -0.02 13.68
N ALA A 96 6.67 0.75 14.03
CA ALA A 96 6.66 1.64 15.19
C ALA A 96 5.60 2.73 15.03
N GLU A 97 5.45 3.28 13.82
CA GLU A 97 4.43 4.29 13.52
C GLU A 97 3.01 3.69 13.57
N ALA A 98 2.83 2.45 13.13
CA ALA A 98 1.57 1.73 13.28
C ALA A 98 1.21 1.46 14.75
N ILE A 99 2.17 1.05 15.57
CA ILE A 99 1.98 0.84 17.02
C ILE A 99 1.63 2.17 17.70
N ALA A 100 2.41 3.23 17.46
CA ALA A 100 2.15 4.54 18.05
C ALA A 100 0.79 5.12 17.61
N ARG A 101 0.32 4.80 16.40
CA ARG A 101 -1.03 5.16 15.93
C ARG A 101 -2.12 4.35 16.64
N ALA A 102 -1.88 3.08 16.92
CA ALA A 102 -2.81 2.24 17.67
C ALA A 102 -2.91 2.69 19.14
N GLU A 103 -1.79 3.02 19.77
CA GLU A 103 -1.74 3.52 21.15
C GLU A 103 -2.42 4.89 21.33
N ARG A 104 -2.37 5.75 20.30
CA ARG A 104 -3.08 7.05 20.29
C ARG A 104 -4.59 6.93 20.02
N ARG A 105 -5.10 5.73 19.73
CA ARG A 105 -6.51 5.54 19.40
C ARG A 105 -7.29 5.52 20.71
N GLU A 106 -8.23 6.46 20.88
CA GLU A 106 -9.13 6.43 22.02
C GLU A 106 -9.92 5.11 22.04
N PRO A 107 -10.10 4.50 23.23
CA PRO A 107 -10.91 3.29 23.35
C PRO A 107 -12.33 3.58 22.86
N LEU A 108 -12.93 2.59 22.18
CA LEU A 108 -14.31 2.74 21.74
C LEU A 108 -15.22 2.94 22.95
N PRO A 109 -16.25 3.79 22.83
CA PRO A 109 -17.22 3.94 23.90
C PRO A 109 -17.90 2.59 24.16
N PRO A 110 -18.28 2.31 25.43
CA PRO A 110 -18.94 1.07 25.77
C PRO A 110 -20.26 0.93 24.98
N VAL A 111 -20.58 -0.30 24.61
CA VAL A 111 -21.84 -0.62 23.92
C VAL A 111 -22.93 -0.84 24.96
N LEU A 112 -24.05 -0.13 24.75
CA LEU A 112 -25.26 -0.26 25.55
C LEU A 112 -26.22 -1.25 24.88
N ASP A 113 -26.70 -2.23 25.64
CA ASP A 113 -27.77 -3.12 25.18
C ASP A 113 -29.11 -2.39 25.22
N ARG A 114 -29.67 -2.12 24.04
CA ARG A 114 -30.93 -1.39 23.88
C ARG A 114 -32.10 -2.31 23.55
N THR A 115 -31.92 -3.63 23.69
CA THR A 115 -32.97 -4.60 23.41
C THR A 115 -34.14 -4.37 24.37
N PRO A 116 -35.37 -4.17 23.89
CA PRO A 116 -36.51 -3.92 24.77
C PRO A 116 -36.93 -5.20 25.50
N CYS A 117 -37.47 -5.03 26.71
CA CYS A 117 -38.09 -6.12 27.46
C CYS A 117 -39.23 -6.71 26.65
N PHE A 118 -39.23 -8.03 26.47
CA PHE A 118 -40.29 -8.72 25.75
C PHE A 118 -41.68 -8.56 26.42
N ARG A 119 -41.72 -8.29 27.73
CA ARG A 119 -42.98 -8.13 28.48
C ARG A 119 -43.52 -6.71 28.52
N CYS A 120 -42.66 -5.72 28.74
CA CYS A 120 -43.10 -4.33 28.97
C CYS A 120 -42.48 -3.30 28.03
N GLY A 121 -41.62 -3.69 27.09
CA GLY A 121 -41.03 -2.80 26.10
C GLY A 121 -39.95 -1.83 26.63
N ILE A 122 -39.74 -1.75 27.94
CA ILE A 122 -38.68 -0.94 28.54
C ILE A 122 -37.31 -1.46 28.12
N ARG A 123 -36.41 -0.56 27.72
CA ARG A 123 -35.07 -0.90 27.24
C ARG A 123 -34.21 -1.57 28.32
N ALA A 124 -33.40 -2.54 27.91
CA ALA A 124 -32.51 -3.28 28.80
C ALA A 124 -31.48 -2.39 29.52
N ASP A 125 -30.97 -1.32 28.89
CA ASP A 125 -30.04 -0.38 29.55
C ASP A 125 -30.69 0.47 30.67
N LEU A 126 -32.01 0.56 30.73
CA LEU A 126 -32.74 1.26 31.80
C LEU A 126 -33.17 0.30 32.93
N GLY A 127 -33.46 -0.95 32.58
CA GLY A 127 -34.01 -1.95 33.50
C GLY A 127 -35.50 -1.74 33.81
N CYS A 128 -36.15 -2.80 34.29
CA CYS A 128 -37.53 -2.81 34.75
C CYS A 128 -37.75 -3.94 35.77
N ASP A 129 -38.97 -4.09 36.28
CA ASP A 129 -39.29 -5.16 37.24
C ASP A 129 -39.18 -6.57 36.64
N HIS A 130 -39.21 -6.72 35.32
CA HIS A 130 -39.09 -8.01 34.63
C HIS A 130 -37.64 -8.40 34.30
N GLN A 131 -36.75 -7.40 34.16
CA GLN A 131 -35.34 -7.60 33.85
C GLN A 131 -34.49 -6.46 34.45
N PRO A 132 -33.42 -6.76 35.19
CA PRO A 132 -32.52 -5.74 35.70
C PRO A 132 -31.81 -4.99 34.56
N ALA A 133 -31.28 -3.80 34.86
CA ALA A 133 -30.54 -3.01 33.88
C ALA A 133 -29.28 -3.76 33.39
N SER A 134 -29.13 -3.90 32.08
CA SER A 134 -27.95 -4.50 31.45
C SER A 134 -26.73 -3.59 31.62
N ALA A 135 -25.61 -4.15 32.07
CA ALA A 135 -24.36 -3.41 32.17
C ALA A 135 -23.79 -3.07 30.77
N PRO A 136 -23.23 -1.86 30.57
CA PRO A 136 -22.44 -1.57 29.39
C PRO A 136 -21.27 -2.55 29.28
N HIS A 137 -21.03 -3.07 28.08
CA HIS A 137 -19.87 -3.93 27.80
C HIS A 137 -18.96 -3.29 26.77
N ILE A 138 -17.66 -3.48 26.95
CA ILE A 138 -16.64 -3.05 26.00
C ILE A 138 -16.50 -4.17 24.98
N ILE A 139 -16.62 -3.84 23.70
CA ILE A 139 -16.26 -4.78 22.63
C ILE A 139 -14.74 -4.69 22.47
N ASP A 140 -14.03 -5.67 23.00
CA ASP A 140 -12.64 -5.89 22.63
C ASP A 140 -12.63 -6.39 21.18
N LEU A 141 -12.26 -5.50 20.25
CA LEU A 141 -12.08 -5.83 18.84
C LEU A 141 -10.80 -6.66 18.65
N GLU A 142 -10.74 -7.86 19.23
CA GLU A 142 -9.76 -8.87 18.82
C GLU A 142 -10.16 -9.55 17.48
N PHE A 143 -11.36 -9.27 16.94
CA PHE A 143 -11.90 -9.91 15.74
C PHE A 143 -12.13 -8.95 14.55
N ALA A 144 -11.22 -8.02 14.30
CA ALA A 144 -11.16 -7.28 13.04
C ALA A 144 -9.81 -7.54 12.34
N ALA A 145 -9.61 -8.77 11.88
CA ALA A 145 -8.52 -9.18 10.98
C ALA A 145 -9.06 -9.44 9.57
#